data_AF-A0A3N5A9W4-F1
#
_entry.id   AF-A0A3N5A9W4-F1
#
_cell.length_a   1.000
_cell.length_b   1.000
_cell.length_c   1.000
_cell.angle_alpha   90.00
_cell.angle_beta   90.00
_cell.angle_gamma   90.00
#
_symmetry.space_group_name_H-M   'P 1'
#
loop_
_entity.id
_entity.type
_entity.pdbx_description
1 polymer ?
#
loop_
_entity_poly.entity_id
_entity_poly.type
_entity_poly.pdbx_seq_one_letter_code
_entity_poly.pdbx_strand_id
1 'polypeptide(L)'
;MNKKLAAAVSCGAVLMLALSGCGGDDGGDKKADAWAKKVCDKWEPQLTKIKDTNDELKRVASQSSKPEEVQKTDSSAFQTLSDSYKSMAASLTAAGEAPVKDGKAAQDSVVKSYGEISKGYTDLKTKIDALDPKDQSKFADGLQQVAGGLTEVAANETASKEKLNSTGLKVIYTQKGCQVSAPK
;
A
#
# COMPACT_ATOMS: atom_id res chain seq x y z
N MET A 1 -35.13 67.22 7.16
CA MET A 1 -36.52 66.81 7.42
C MET A 1 -37.06 66.09 6.19
N ASN A 2 -37.63 64.90 6.41
CA ASN A 2 -38.44 64.06 5.49
C ASN A 2 -37.71 63.39 4.30
N LYS A 3 -37.96 62.13 3.92
CA LYS A 3 -38.81 61.03 4.43
C LYS A 3 -38.32 59.73 3.77
N LYS A 4 -38.60 58.62 4.45
CA LYS A 4 -38.34 57.20 4.14
C LYS A 4 -38.94 56.75 2.79
N LEU A 5 -38.45 55.65 2.20
CA LEU A 5 -39.16 54.36 2.12
C LEU A 5 -38.49 53.32 1.18
N ALA A 6 -38.40 52.10 1.72
CA ALA A 6 -38.57 50.79 1.08
C ALA A 6 -37.56 50.33 0.01
N ALA A 7 -36.63 49.48 0.45
CA ALA A 7 -35.93 48.52 -0.40
C ALA A 7 -36.90 47.41 -0.83
N ALA A 8 -37.09 47.28 -2.14
CA ALA A 8 -37.67 46.12 -2.79
C ALA A 8 -36.63 45.56 -3.75
N VAL A 9 -36.07 44.38 -3.47
CA VAL A 9 -35.41 43.55 -4.49
C VAL A 9 -35.77 42.10 -4.20
N SER A 10 -36.79 41.62 -4.92
CA SER A 10 -36.97 40.20 -5.19
C SER A 10 -36.30 39.85 -6.51
N CYS A 11 -35.74 38.65 -6.56
CA CYS A 11 -35.40 37.85 -7.73
C CYS A 11 -34.11 38.19 -8.49
N GLY A 12 -33.21 37.20 -8.50
CA GLY A 12 -32.51 36.81 -9.72
C GLY A 12 -31.10 37.33 -9.90
N ALA A 13 -30.15 36.71 -9.21
CA ALA A 13 -28.86 36.29 -9.77
C ALA A 13 -28.07 35.59 -8.66
N VAL A 14 -28.08 34.26 -8.66
CA VAL A 14 -27.04 33.49 -7.95
C VAL A 14 -25.77 33.73 -8.73
N LEU A 15 -25.03 34.78 -8.34
CA LEU A 15 -23.63 34.94 -8.68
C LEU A 15 -22.90 33.74 -8.05
N MET A 16 -22.82 32.64 -8.81
CA MET A 16 -21.84 31.58 -8.62
C MET A 16 -20.47 32.23 -8.81
N LEU A 17 -19.98 32.83 -7.71
CA LEU A 17 -18.63 33.31 -7.60
C LEU A 17 -17.70 32.11 -7.69
N ALA A 18 -17.23 31.83 -8.90
CA ALA A 18 -16.02 31.07 -9.14
C ALA A 18 -14.84 31.86 -8.55
N LEU A 19 -14.55 31.65 -7.27
CA LEU A 19 -13.25 31.97 -6.68
C LEU A 19 -12.41 30.70 -6.67
N SER A 20 -11.53 30.61 -7.67
CA SER A 20 -10.28 29.88 -7.57
C SER A 20 -9.40 30.53 -6.49
N GLY A 21 -9.23 29.87 -5.34
CA GLY A 21 -8.30 30.34 -4.31
C GLY A 21 -8.41 29.59 -2.97
N CYS A 22 -7.51 28.62 -2.77
CA CYS A 22 -6.97 28.19 -1.47
C CYS A 22 -7.98 27.97 -0.31
N GLY A 23 -8.57 26.77 -0.25
CA GLY A 23 -9.44 26.33 0.86
C GLY A 23 -10.42 25.27 0.36
N GLY A 24 -9.95 24.02 0.27
CA GLY A 24 -10.69 22.92 -0.33
C GLY A 24 -12.05 22.68 0.32
N ASP A 25 -13.04 22.52 -0.54
CA ASP A 25 -14.41 22.11 -0.26
C ASP A 25 -14.47 20.94 0.75
N ASP A 26 -15.11 21.18 1.91
CA ASP A 26 -15.32 20.21 2.99
C ASP A 26 -15.92 18.86 2.50
N GLY A 27 -16.54 18.82 1.31
CA GLY A 27 -17.09 17.62 0.69
C GLY A 27 -16.06 16.73 -0.01
N GLY A 28 -15.01 17.31 -0.60
CA GLY A 28 -13.94 16.57 -1.30
C GLY A 28 -13.06 15.80 -0.33
N ASP A 29 -12.63 16.46 0.74
CA ASP A 29 -11.77 15.86 1.76
C ASP A 29 -12.50 14.73 2.51
N LYS A 30 -13.80 14.89 2.78
CA LYS A 30 -14.63 13.81 3.40
C LYS A 30 -14.78 12.59 2.49
N LYS A 31 -14.88 12.77 1.17
CA LYS A 31 -14.94 11.64 0.22
C LYS A 31 -13.61 10.91 0.14
N ALA A 32 -12.50 11.65 0.10
CA ALA A 32 -11.16 11.09 0.10
C ALA A 32 -10.86 10.32 1.40
N ASP A 33 -11.26 10.88 2.55
CA ASP A 33 -11.12 10.22 3.85
C ASP A 33 -11.97 8.94 3.94
N ALA A 34 -13.24 8.98 3.52
CA ALA A 34 -14.10 7.79 3.52
C ALA A 34 -13.57 6.69 2.57
N TRP A 35 -13.05 7.08 1.40
CA TRP A 35 -12.41 6.17 0.47
C TRP A 35 -11.12 5.57 1.07
N ALA A 36 -10.28 6.40 1.68
CA ALA A 36 -9.05 6.00 2.36
C ALA A 36 -9.34 5.00 3.48
N LYS A 37 -10.37 5.26 4.30
CA LYS A 37 -10.83 4.35 5.34
C LYS A 37 -11.24 3.00 4.77
N LYS A 38 -12.04 2.97 3.70
CA LYS A 38 -12.47 1.71 3.06
C LYS A 38 -11.28 0.86 2.59
N VAL A 39 -10.26 1.49 2.02
CA VAL A 39 -9.01 0.80 1.63
C VAL A 39 -8.26 0.35 2.87
N CYS A 40 -8.12 1.24 3.85
CA CYS A 40 -7.31 0.99 5.03
C CYS A 40 -7.85 -0.16 5.89
N ASP A 41 -9.17 -0.23 6.09
CA ASP A 41 -9.83 -1.31 6.82
C ASP A 41 -9.53 -2.70 6.19
N LYS A 42 -9.14 -2.75 4.91
CA LYS A 42 -8.68 -3.98 4.23
C LYS A 42 -7.16 -4.15 4.27
N TRP A 43 -6.39 -3.07 4.32
CA TRP A 43 -4.93 -3.10 4.38
C TRP A 43 -4.39 -3.42 5.75
N GLU A 44 -4.98 -2.87 6.82
CA GLU A 44 -4.53 -3.05 8.21
C GLU A 44 -4.21 -4.52 8.57
N PRO A 45 -5.11 -5.51 8.34
CA PRO A 45 -4.78 -6.90 8.65
C PRO A 45 -3.65 -7.47 7.78
N GLN A 46 -3.46 -6.99 6.56
CA GLN A 46 -2.35 -7.42 5.69
C GLN A 46 -1.04 -6.76 6.10
N LEU A 47 -1.07 -5.50 6.53
CA LEU A 47 0.10 -4.80 7.07
C LEU A 47 0.61 -5.49 8.34
N THR A 48 -0.30 -5.92 9.23
CA THR A 48 0.07 -6.75 10.39
C THR A 48 0.72 -8.06 9.96
N LYS A 49 0.12 -8.80 9.02
CA LYS A 49 0.72 -10.04 8.49
C LYS A 49 2.10 -9.81 7.89
N ILE A 50 2.28 -8.76 7.08
CA ILE A 50 3.57 -8.40 6.48
C ILE A 50 4.60 -8.13 7.59
N LYS A 51 4.23 -7.36 8.62
CA LYS A 51 5.12 -7.07 9.75
C LYS A 51 5.52 -8.36 10.47
N ASP A 52 4.55 -9.16 10.90
CA ASP A 52 4.80 -10.38 11.67
C ASP A 52 5.59 -11.42 10.86
N THR A 53 5.31 -11.51 9.56
CA THR A 53 6.06 -12.37 8.63
C THR A 53 7.51 -11.92 8.49
N ASN A 54 7.76 -10.60 8.39
CA ASN A 54 9.12 -10.07 8.34
C ASN A 54 9.88 -10.26 9.66
N ASP A 55 9.18 -10.18 10.79
CA ASP A 55 9.80 -10.46 12.10
C ASP A 55 10.16 -11.95 12.23
N GLU A 56 9.33 -12.84 11.69
CA GLU A 56 9.64 -14.29 11.64
C GLU A 56 10.82 -14.61 10.71
N LEU A 57 10.88 -13.98 9.52
CA LEU A 57 12.04 -14.09 8.62
C LEU A 57 13.34 -13.64 9.32
N LYS A 58 13.30 -12.51 10.04
CA LYS A 58 14.44 -12.05 10.83
C LYS A 58 14.81 -13.03 11.94
N ARG A 59 13.81 -13.62 12.62
CA ARG A 59 14.04 -14.63 13.67
C ARG A 59 14.83 -15.80 13.10
N VAL A 60 14.36 -16.44 12.02
CA VAL A 60 15.05 -17.62 11.46
C VAL A 60 16.42 -17.29 10.88
N ALA A 61 16.59 -16.10 10.31
CA ALA A 61 17.88 -15.63 9.80
C ALA A 61 18.90 -15.32 10.92
N SER A 62 18.43 -14.89 12.10
CA SER A 62 19.30 -14.58 13.25
C SER A 62 19.66 -15.80 14.11
N GLN A 63 18.89 -16.88 13.98
CA GLN A 63 19.12 -18.13 14.69
C GLN A 63 19.94 -19.09 13.83
N SER A 64 20.72 -19.97 14.48
CA SER A 64 21.35 -21.12 13.81
C SER A 64 20.30 -22.19 13.48
N SER A 65 19.32 -21.81 12.66
CA SER A 65 18.20 -22.63 12.23
C SER A 65 18.67 -23.73 11.28
N LYS A 66 18.01 -24.88 11.30
CA LYS A 66 18.30 -25.98 10.36
C LYS A 66 17.80 -25.64 8.94
N PRO A 67 18.43 -26.12 7.86
CA PRO A 67 17.98 -25.88 6.49
C PRO A 67 16.49 -26.18 6.26
N GLU A 68 15.97 -27.26 6.84
CA GLU A 68 14.55 -27.62 6.73
C GLU A 68 13.63 -26.59 7.39
N GLU A 69 14.05 -26.00 8.51
CA GLU A 69 13.30 -24.94 9.18
C GLU A 69 13.34 -23.67 8.34
N VAL A 70 14.52 -23.27 7.85
CA VAL A 70 14.69 -22.10 6.97
C VAL A 70 13.80 -22.24 5.74
N GLN A 71 13.88 -23.35 5.02
CA GLN A 71 13.07 -23.58 3.82
C GLN A 71 11.57 -23.47 4.10
N LYS A 72 11.08 -24.15 5.14
CA LYS A 72 9.66 -24.17 5.48
C LYS A 72 9.15 -22.79 5.88
N THR A 73 9.92 -22.09 6.73
CA THR A 73 9.54 -20.76 7.22
C THR A 73 9.56 -19.74 6.09
N ASP A 74 10.64 -19.68 5.31
CA ASP A 74 10.79 -18.75 4.20
C ASP A 74 9.73 -19.00 3.11
N SER A 75 9.44 -20.27 2.79
CA SER A 75 8.37 -20.64 1.86
C SER A 75 7.00 -20.13 2.30
N SER A 76 6.65 -20.34 3.57
CA SER A 76 5.38 -19.86 4.15
C SER A 76 5.33 -18.34 4.23
N ALA A 77 6.46 -17.71 4.54
CA ALA A 77 6.59 -16.26 4.61
C ALA A 77 6.39 -15.63 3.23
N PHE A 78 7.07 -16.12 2.21
CA PHE A 78 6.92 -15.62 0.84
C PHE A 78 5.50 -15.83 0.29
N GLN A 79 4.83 -16.94 0.63
CA GLN A 79 3.41 -17.09 0.31
C GLN A 79 2.56 -15.99 0.96
N THR A 80 2.75 -15.77 2.27
CA THR A 80 1.98 -14.78 3.04
C THR A 80 2.20 -13.37 2.51
N LEU A 81 3.44 -13.00 2.19
CA LEU A 81 3.78 -11.70 1.62
C LEU A 81 3.16 -11.54 0.23
N SER A 82 3.27 -12.56 -0.64
CA SER A 82 2.63 -12.56 -1.96
C SER A 82 1.12 -12.31 -1.86
N ASP A 83 0.42 -13.08 -1.02
CA ASP A 83 -1.02 -12.97 -0.86
C ASP A 83 -1.45 -11.63 -0.25
N SER A 84 -0.65 -11.10 0.68
CA SER A 84 -0.89 -9.81 1.32
C SER A 84 -0.86 -8.67 0.30
N TYR A 85 0.21 -8.59 -0.52
CA TYR A 85 0.30 -7.57 -1.57
C TYR A 85 -0.78 -7.71 -2.64
N LYS A 86 -1.12 -8.94 -3.04
CA LYS A 86 -2.24 -9.21 -3.94
C LYS A 86 -3.58 -8.74 -3.36
N SER A 87 -3.83 -9.01 -2.08
CA SER A 87 -5.04 -8.55 -1.38
C SER A 87 -5.09 -7.03 -1.27
N MET A 88 -3.96 -6.38 -1.02
CA MET A 88 -3.87 -4.91 -0.96
C MET A 88 -4.13 -4.26 -2.32
N ALA A 89 -3.63 -4.85 -3.41
CA ALA A 89 -3.93 -4.41 -4.77
C ALA A 89 -5.43 -4.57 -5.11
N ALA A 90 -6.01 -5.72 -4.73
CA ALA A 90 -7.43 -5.98 -4.95
C ALA A 90 -8.34 -4.99 -4.18
N SER A 91 -7.96 -4.59 -2.96
CA SER A 91 -8.76 -3.63 -2.19
C SER A 91 -8.74 -2.22 -2.77
N LEU A 92 -7.64 -1.78 -3.41
CA LEU A 92 -7.61 -0.52 -4.16
C LEU A 92 -8.62 -0.52 -5.31
N THR A 93 -8.68 -1.63 -6.05
CA THR A 93 -9.62 -1.78 -7.17
C THR A 93 -11.07 -1.84 -6.65
N ALA A 94 -11.33 -2.62 -5.60
CA ALA A 94 -12.66 -2.77 -5.01
C ALA A 94 -13.15 -1.51 -4.29
N ALA A 95 -12.25 -0.58 -3.94
CA ALA A 95 -12.62 0.69 -3.32
C ALA A 95 -13.39 1.59 -4.28
N GLY A 96 -13.24 1.41 -5.60
CA GLY A 96 -13.69 2.35 -6.62
C GLY A 96 -12.65 3.45 -6.83
N GLU A 97 -12.87 4.31 -7.83
CA GLU A 97 -11.92 5.38 -8.15
C GLU A 97 -11.66 6.30 -6.95
N ALA A 98 -10.38 6.57 -6.69
CA ALA A 98 -9.98 7.44 -5.60
C ALA A 98 -10.43 8.87 -5.92
N PRO A 99 -11.16 9.56 -5.02
CA PRO A 99 -11.66 10.91 -5.25
C PRO A 99 -10.54 11.94 -4.99
N VAL A 100 -9.44 11.80 -5.72
CA VAL A 100 -8.25 12.65 -5.70
C VAL A 100 -7.85 12.96 -7.14
N LYS A 101 -7.00 13.97 -7.32
CA LYS A 101 -6.47 14.29 -8.66
C LYS A 101 -5.75 13.06 -9.24
N ASP A 102 -6.07 12.74 -10.49
CA ASP A 102 -5.53 11.59 -11.24
C ASP A 102 -5.74 10.23 -10.53
N GLY A 103 -6.83 10.11 -9.75
CA GLY A 103 -7.12 8.97 -8.88
C GLY A 103 -7.04 7.61 -9.56
N LYS A 104 -7.69 7.44 -10.72
CA LYS A 104 -7.65 6.18 -11.47
C LYS A 104 -6.23 5.80 -11.91
N ALA A 105 -5.49 6.74 -12.48
CA ALA A 105 -4.13 6.50 -12.95
C ALA A 105 -3.17 6.19 -11.79
N ALA A 106 -3.31 6.91 -10.68
CA ALA A 106 -2.56 6.64 -9.46
C ALA A 106 -2.86 5.23 -8.92
N GLN A 107 -4.13 4.83 -8.86
CA GLN A 107 -4.55 3.51 -8.42
C GLN A 107 -3.97 2.41 -9.30
N ASP A 108 -4.13 2.51 -10.62
CA ASP A 108 -3.63 1.50 -11.56
C ASP A 108 -2.12 1.30 -11.43
N SER A 109 -1.39 2.41 -11.22
CA SER A 109 0.06 2.37 -11.05
C SER A 109 0.47 1.65 -9.76
N VAL A 110 -0.24 1.89 -8.65
CA VAL A 110 0.02 1.19 -7.37
C VAL A 110 -0.44 -0.27 -7.43
N VAL A 111 -1.60 -0.56 -8.02
CA VAL A 111 -2.12 -1.92 -8.23
C VAL A 111 -1.12 -2.74 -9.05
N LYS A 112 -0.56 -2.17 -10.11
CA LYS A 112 0.48 -2.81 -10.91
C LYS A 112 1.73 -3.11 -10.06
N SER A 113 2.26 -2.12 -9.35
CA SER A 113 3.46 -2.31 -8.52
C SER A 113 3.25 -3.33 -7.40
N TYR A 114 2.08 -3.39 -6.77
CA TYR A 114 1.76 -4.42 -5.78
C TYR A 114 1.60 -5.81 -6.41
N GLY A 115 1.08 -5.89 -7.64
CA GLY A 115 1.07 -7.13 -8.42
C GLY A 115 2.49 -7.64 -8.74
N GLU A 116 3.40 -6.73 -9.11
CA GLU A 116 4.82 -7.05 -9.35
C GLU A 116 5.51 -7.56 -8.07
N ILE A 117 5.27 -6.92 -6.92
CA ILE A 117 5.78 -7.35 -5.61
C ILE A 117 5.22 -8.73 -5.23
N SER A 118 3.92 -8.95 -5.39
CA SER A 118 3.28 -10.26 -5.15
C SER A 118 3.89 -11.36 -6.01
N LYS A 119 4.11 -11.08 -7.30
CA LYS A 119 4.79 -12.01 -8.19
C LYS A 119 6.23 -12.27 -7.74
N GLY A 120 6.98 -11.24 -7.34
CA GLY A 120 8.34 -11.38 -6.85
C GLY A 120 8.43 -12.33 -5.65
N TYR A 121 7.54 -12.22 -4.67
CA TYR A 121 7.46 -13.16 -3.55
C TYR A 121 7.05 -14.57 -4.00
N THR A 122 6.17 -14.71 -4.98
CA THR A 122 5.81 -16.03 -5.55
C THR A 122 7.02 -16.69 -6.21
N ASP A 123 7.84 -15.91 -6.91
CA ASP A 123 9.07 -16.39 -7.55
C ASP A 123 10.12 -16.76 -6.49
N LEU A 124 10.23 -16.01 -5.38
CA LEU A 124 11.07 -16.34 -4.22
C LEU A 124 10.63 -17.63 -3.54
N LYS A 125 9.32 -17.81 -3.33
CA LYS A 125 8.75 -19.08 -2.83
C LYS A 125 9.18 -20.26 -3.69
N THR A 126 9.06 -20.11 -5.00
CA THR A 126 9.45 -21.17 -5.94
C THR A 126 10.93 -21.51 -5.81
N LYS A 127 11.80 -20.50 -5.67
CA LYS A 127 13.24 -20.70 -5.49
C LYS A 127 13.57 -21.42 -4.18
N ILE A 128 12.99 -21.02 -3.06
CA ILE A 128 13.27 -21.66 -1.76
C ILE A 128 12.71 -23.10 -1.71
N ASP A 129 11.53 -23.34 -2.29
CA ASP A 129 10.93 -24.69 -2.37
C ASP A 129 11.78 -25.66 -3.21
N ALA A 130 12.54 -25.14 -4.18
CA ALA A 130 13.39 -25.93 -5.04
C ALA A 130 14.74 -26.32 -4.41
N LEU A 131 15.11 -25.72 -3.27
CA LEU A 131 16.36 -26.07 -2.58
C LEU A 131 16.25 -27.45 -1.92
N ASP A 132 17.35 -28.20 -1.87
CA ASP A 132 17.40 -29.45 -1.11
C ASP A 132 18.00 -29.16 0.28
N PRO A 133 17.21 -29.21 1.37
CA PRO A 133 17.72 -28.95 2.72
C PRO A 133 18.71 -30.02 3.21
N LYS A 134 18.79 -31.19 2.55
CA LYS A 134 19.74 -32.25 2.89
C LYS A 134 21.12 -32.03 2.30
N ASP A 135 21.23 -31.23 1.23
CA ASP A 135 22.49 -30.84 0.61
C ASP A 135 22.87 -29.43 1.10
N GLN A 136 23.51 -29.35 2.27
CA GLN A 136 23.79 -28.06 2.93
C GLN A 136 24.60 -27.09 2.07
N SER A 137 25.53 -27.60 1.25
CA SER A 137 26.33 -26.75 0.36
C SER A 137 25.45 -26.13 -0.72
N LYS A 138 24.65 -26.94 -1.42
CA LYS A 138 23.75 -26.41 -2.46
C LYS A 138 22.63 -25.56 -1.87
N PHE A 139 22.17 -25.88 -0.66
CA PHE A 139 21.20 -25.07 0.05
C PHE A 139 21.74 -23.67 0.31
N ALA A 140 22.96 -23.57 0.86
CA ALA A 140 23.62 -22.28 1.10
C ALA A 140 23.84 -21.48 -0.18
N ASP A 141 24.28 -22.13 -1.26
CA ASP A 141 24.45 -21.48 -2.57
C ASP A 141 23.10 -20.99 -3.13
N GLY A 142 22.05 -21.80 -3.00
CA GLY A 142 20.70 -21.46 -3.41
C GLY A 142 20.12 -20.27 -2.63
N LEU A 143 20.41 -20.17 -1.33
CA LEU A 143 20.01 -19.03 -0.50
C LEU A 143 20.60 -17.71 -1.00
N GLN A 144 21.77 -17.70 -1.64
CA GLN A 144 22.32 -16.46 -2.23
C GLN A 144 21.43 -15.95 -3.37
N GLN A 145 20.84 -16.85 -4.17
CA GLN A 145 19.90 -16.47 -5.24
C GLN A 145 18.56 -15.97 -4.70
N VAL A 146 18.11 -16.56 -3.59
CA VAL A 146 16.93 -16.09 -2.84
C VAL A 146 17.19 -14.68 -2.29
N ALA A 147 18.36 -14.44 -1.69
CA ALA A 147 18.75 -13.13 -1.17
C ALA A 147 18.84 -12.05 -2.27
N GLY A 148 19.35 -12.41 -3.45
CA GLY A 148 19.35 -11.52 -4.62
C GLY A 148 17.93 -11.12 -5.04
N GLY A 149 17.00 -12.09 -5.12
CA GLY A 149 15.60 -11.79 -5.42
C GLY A 149 14.90 -10.98 -4.32
N LEU A 150 15.22 -11.21 -3.05
CA LEU A 150 14.72 -10.39 -1.93
C LEU A 150 15.16 -8.94 -2.06
N THR A 151 16.39 -8.69 -2.48
CA THR A 151 16.91 -7.33 -2.74
C THR A 151 16.09 -6.64 -3.84
N GLU A 152 15.74 -7.35 -4.91
CA GLU A 152 14.90 -6.82 -5.99
C GLU A 152 13.48 -6.51 -5.50
N VAL A 153 12.87 -7.43 -4.74
CA VAL A 153 11.52 -7.21 -4.17
C VAL A 153 11.52 -6.01 -3.21
N ALA A 154 12.52 -5.87 -2.35
CA ALA A 154 12.64 -4.74 -1.42
C ALA A 154 12.81 -3.39 -2.16
N ALA A 155 13.55 -3.38 -3.28
CA ALA A 155 13.65 -2.21 -4.14
C ALA A 155 12.29 -1.85 -4.76
N ASN A 156 11.53 -2.84 -5.24
CA ASN A 156 10.18 -2.64 -5.77
C ASN A 156 9.19 -2.14 -4.70
N GLU A 157 9.27 -2.65 -3.47
CA GLU A 157 8.48 -2.17 -2.33
C GLU A 157 8.78 -0.70 -2.02
N THR A 158 10.07 -0.34 -1.97
CA THR A 158 10.52 1.04 -1.76
C THR A 158 9.98 1.97 -2.86
N ALA A 159 10.20 1.60 -4.13
CA ALA A 159 9.71 2.36 -5.27
C ALA A 159 8.17 2.49 -5.28
N SER A 160 7.45 1.42 -4.90
CA SER A 160 5.99 1.45 -4.82
C SER A 160 5.49 2.35 -3.69
N LYS A 161 6.19 2.38 -2.54
CA LYS A 161 5.87 3.27 -1.42
C LYS A 161 6.10 4.74 -1.81
N GLU A 162 7.25 5.04 -2.41
CA GLU A 162 7.57 6.38 -2.91
C GLU A 162 6.53 6.85 -3.94
N LYS A 163 6.19 5.97 -4.88
CA LYS A 163 5.14 6.22 -5.86
C LYS A 163 3.80 6.54 -5.19
N LEU A 164 3.33 5.72 -4.25
CA LEU A 164 2.08 5.99 -3.53
C LEU A 164 2.12 7.35 -2.82
N ASN A 165 3.22 7.64 -2.11
CA ASN A 165 3.45 8.92 -1.42
C ASN A 165 3.45 10.14 -2.36
N SER A 166 3.91 9.97 -3.60
CA SER A 166 3.95 11.03 -4.61
C SER A 166 2.57 11.34 -5.22
N THR A 167 1.56 10.51 -4.96
CA THR A 167 0.20 10.66 -5.51
C THR A 167 -0.79 11.16 -4.46
N GLY A 168 -2.02 11.48 -4.89
CA GLY A 168 -3.14 11.74 -3.98
C GLY A 168 -3.51 10.55 -3.08
N LEU A 169 -3.04 9.33 -3.39
CA LEU A 169 -3.35 8.13 -2.60
C LEU A 169 -2.69 8.11 -1.22
N LYS A 170 -1.74 9.02 -0.94
CA LYS A 170 -1.17 9.19 0.40
C LYS A 170 -2.22 9.45 1.49
N VAL A 171 -3.44 9.85 1.12
CA VAL A 171 -4.58 9.96 2.02
C VAL A 171 -4.89 8.64 2.75
N ILE A 172 -4.53 7.47 2.21
CA ILE A 172 -4.64 6.18 2.92
C ILE A 172 -3.86 6.21 4.24
N TYR A 173 -2.71 6.89 4.26
CA TYR A 173 -1.84 6.95 5.43
C TYR A 173 -2.31 7.92 6.52
N THR A 174 -3.38 8.70 6.28
CA THR A 174 -4.02 9.47 7.37
C THR A 174 -4.82 8.57 8.31
N GLN A 175 -5.20 7.38 7.85
CA GLN A 175 -5.95 6.40 8.62
C GLN A 175 -5.03 5.70 9.61
N LYS A 176 -5.41 5.69 10.89
CA LYS A 176 -4.59 5.14 12.00
C LYS A 176 -4.05 3.72 11.71
N GLY A 177 -4.86 2.83 11.14
CA GLY A 177 -4.48 1.45 10.82
C GLY A 177 -3.48 1.29 9.66
N CYS A 178 -3.28 2.35 8.88
CA CYS A 178 -2.40 2.35 7.70
C CYS A 178 -1.30 3.40 7.79
N GLN A 179 -1.11 3.99 8.96
CA GLN A 179 0.02 4.87 9.21
C GLN A 179 1.31 4.08 9.04
N VAL A 180 2.01 4.33 7.94
CA VAL A 180 3.41 3.94 7.81
C VAL A 180 4.21 4.84 8.74
N SER A 181 4.76 4.26 9.80
CA SER A 181 5.72 4.99 10.63
C SER A 181 6.84 5.52 9.73
N ALA A 182 7.15 6.81 9.83
CA ALA A 182 8.39 7.31 9.24
C ALA A 182 9.54 6.48 9.84
N PRO A 183 10.52 6.05 9.04
CA PRO A 183 11.72 5.44 9.61
C PRO A 183 12.28 6.42 10.65
N LYS A 184 12.53 5.91 11.87
CA LYS A 184 13.32 6.63 12.86
C LYS A 184 14.80 6.51 12.50
#